data_AF-A0A3M1ZYT5-F1
#
_entry.id   AF-A0A3M1ZYT5-F1
#
_cell.length_a   1.000
_cell.length_b   1.000
_cell.length_c   1.000
_cell.angle_alpha   90.00
_cell.angle_beta   90.00
_cell.angle_gamma   90.00
#
_symmetry.space_group_name_H-M   'P 1'
#
loop_
_entity.id
_entity.type
_entity.pdbx_description
1 polymer ?
#
loop_
_entity_poly.entity_id
_entity_poly.type
_entity_poly.pdbx_seq_one_letter_code
_entity_poly.pdbx_strand_id
1 'polypeptide(L)'
;GLSGTNFEKGYGLVRVLSGEKALEHAAYTLANPVAAGLVARAREWPGLSSVGMKYGKPVRVERPAVGLWSGKAAHAARHSSRCSKRAAYACRTRLPEAAELVIERPPVLPERTDAQVRAAVMRRLKTRERAFAAERRRRGRTVLGAREARRVHYLSAPKREPLFVRNPTFSGVVDEARRAMAAAVMAFRRSYRAASRSFREGVRDVVFPAGTWLYRVRYQACCETAAPP
;
A
#
# COMPACT_ATOMS: atom_id res chain seq x y z
N GLY A 1 -15.75 0.56 -14.06
CA GLY A 1 -15.10 1.31 -15.15
C GLY A 1 -13.83 0.58 -15.53
N LEU A 2 -13.65 0.28 -16.82
CA LEU A 2 -12.43 -0.36 -17.36
C LEU A 2 -11.49 0.65 -18.02
N SER A 3 -11.83 1.94 -17.97
CA SER A 3 -11.00 3.05 -18.45
C SER A 3 -10.39 3.77 -17.26
N GLY A 4 -9.07 3.97 -17.29
CA GLY A 4 -8.31 4.63 -16.23
C GLY A 4 -6.99 3.93 -15.93
N THR A 5 -6.19 4.53 -15.04
CA THR A 5 -5.02 3.86 -14.47
C THR A 5 -5.50 2.96 -13.34
N ASN A 6 -5.26 1.64 -13.42
CA ASN A 6 -5.60 0.69 -12.35
C ASN A 6 -4.81 0.95 -11.05
N PHE A 7 -3.71 1.69 -11.18
CA PHE A 7 -2.88 2.13 -10.07
C PHE A 7 -3.18 3.59 -9.78
N GLU A 8 -3.42 3.91 -8.51
CA GLU A 8 -3.53 5.29 -8.08
C GLU A 8 -2.26 6.07 -8.45
N LYS A 9 -2.43 7.30 -8.94
CA LYS A 9 -1.31 8.16 -9.36
C LYS A 9 -0.42 8.62 -8.19
N GLY A 10 -0.93 8.54 -6.97
CA GLY A 10 -0.17 8.71 -5.74
C GLY A 10 -0.20 7.42 -4.95
N TYR A 11 0.94 7.02 -4.38
CA TYR A 11 0.99 5.90 -3.45
C TYR A 11 0.93 6.42 -2.02
N GLY A 12 0.12 5.79 -1.17
CA GLY A 12 -0.07 6.16 0.24
C GLY A 12 1.12 5.79 1.12
N LEU A 13 2.33 6.27 0.81
CA LEU A 13 3.48 6.10 1.68
C LEU A 13 3.39 7.08 2.83
N VAL A 14 3.10 6.55 4.02
CA VAL A 14 3.10 7.32 5.25
C VAL A 14 4.41 7.07 5.98
N ARG A 15 5.29 8.08 6.03
CA ARG A 15 6.50 7.99 6.86
C ARG A 15 6.10 7.91 8.33
N VAL A 16 6.48 6.82 8.99
CA VAL A 16 6.20 6.59 10.41
C VAL A 16 7.33 7.18 11.23
N LEU A 17 7.01 8.17 12.07
CA LEU A 17 8.00 8.93 12.85
C LEU A 17 8.21 8.39 14.27
N SER A 18 7.53 7.30 14.66
CA SER A 18 7.66 6.69 15.99
C SER A 18 7.28 5.21 15.99
N GLY A 19 7.90 4.41 16.86
CA GLY A 19 7.59 2.99 16.98
C GLY A 19 6.15 2.70 17.37
N GLU A 20 5.56 3.52 18.24
CA GLU A 20 4.15 3.42 18.63
C GLU A 20 3.18 3.61 17.45
N LYS A 21 3.45 4.59 16.57
CA LYS A 21 2.68 4.74 15.33
C LYS A 21 2.87 3.59 14.36
N ALA A 22 4.05 2.96 14.34
CA ALA A 22 4.28 1.77 13.52
C ALA A 22 3.37 0.61 13.97
N LEU A 23 3.29 0.37 15.28
CA LEU A 23 2.40 -0.63 15.85
C LEU A 23 0.93 -0.31 15.57
N GLU A 24 0.57 0.97 15.65
CA GLU A 24 -0.78 1.43 15.35
C GLU A 24 -1.17 1.18 13.89
N HIS A 25 -0.30 1.55 12.95
CA HIS A 25 -0.51 1.35 11.52
C HIS A 25 -0.60 -0.14 11.17
N ALA A 26 0.28 -0.97 11.73
CA ALA A 26 0.23 -2.42 11.53
C ALA A 26 -1.11 -3.00 12.01
N ALA A 27 -1.59 -2.57 13.18
CA ALA A 27 -2.89 -3.00 13.70
C ALA A 27 -4.06 -2.46 12.87
N TYR A 28 -3.97 -1.23 12.34
CA TYR A 28 -4.95 -0.66 11.43
C TYR A 28 -5.09 -1.50 10.15
N THR A 29 -3.96 -1.82 9.49
CA THR A 29 -3.95 -2.64 8.27
C THR A 29 -4.59 -4.01 8.50
N LEU A 30 -4.24 -4.67 9.62
CA LEU A 30 -4.83 -5.97 9.98
C LEU A 30 -6.32 -5.88 10.32
N ALA A 31 -6.77 -4.76 10.89
CA ALA A 31 -8.17 -4.56 11.24
C ALA A 31 -9.05 -4.10 10.06
N ASN A 32 -8.46 -3.74 8.91
CA ASN A 32 -9.19 -3.18 7.77
C ASN A 32 -10.37 -4.05 7.30
N PRO A 33 -10.24 -5.39 7.16
CA PRO A 33 -11.38 -6.24 6.81
C PRO A 33 -12.54 -6.19 7.83
N VAL A 34 -12.21 -5.98 9.10
CA VAL A 34 -13.20 -5.87 10.19
C VAL A 34 -13.87 -4.51 10.19
N ALA A 35 -13.09 -3.45 9.96
CA ALA A 35 -13.57 -2.07 9.84
C ALA A 35 -14.52 -1.91 8.65
N ALA A 36 -14.20 -2.55 7.52
CA ALA A 36 -15.02 -2.58 6.31
C ALA A 36 -16.29 -3.45 6.46
N GLY A 37 -16.49 -4.12 7.60
CA GLY A 37 -17.64 -4.98 7.83
C GLY A 37 -17.63 -6.27 7.02
N LEU A 38 -16.48 -6.68 6.47
CA LEU A 38 -16.37 -7.90 5.66
C LEU A 38 -16.37 -9.16 6.54
N VAL A 39 -15.67 -9.10 7.68
CA VAL A 39 -15.54 -10.23 8.62
C VAL A 39 -15.62 -9.73 10.06
N ALA A 40 -15.95 -10.62 11.01
CA ALA A 40 -16.09 -10.23 12.41
C ALA A 40 -14.71 -10.09 13.09
N ARG A 41 -13.75 -10.94 12.70
CA ARG A 41 -12.37 -10.96 13.19
C ARG A 41 -11.38 -10.97 12.03
N ALA A 42 -10.22 -10.36 12.20
CA ALA A 42 -9.20 -10.25 11.15
C ALA A 42 -8.69 -11.61 10.65
N ARG A 43 -8.67 -12.62 11.52
CA ARG A 43 -8.29 -14.01 11.19
C ARG A 43 -9.29 -14.73 10.27
N GLU A 44 -10.51 -14.22 10.15
CA GLU A 44 -11.55 -14.80 9.29
C GLU A 44 -11.47 -14.26 7.86
N TRP A 45 -10.59 -13.28 7.61
CA TRP A 45 -10.38 -12.71 6.29
C TRP A 45 -9.84 -13.78 5.31
N PRO A 46 -10.54 -14.08 4.20
CA PRO A 46 -10.11 -15.11 3.25
C PRO A 46 -8.98 -14.68 2.30
N GLY A 47 -8.64 -13.39 2.28
CA GLY A 47 -7.53 -12.88 1.48
C GLY A 47 -6.18 -12.94 2.20
N LEU A 48 -5.11 -12.56 1.50
CA LEU A 48 -3.77 -12.52 2.08
C LEU A 48 -3.73 -11.57 3.30
N SER A 49 -3.22 -12.06 4.42
CA SER A 49 -3.08 -11.31 5.65
C SER A 49 -1.89 -11.83 6.46
N SER A 50 -1.17 -10.92 7.11
CA SER A 50 -0.07 -11.28 8.00
C SER A 50 -0.53 -11.63 9.42
N VAL A 51 -1.84 -11.66 9.70
CA VAL A 51 -2.41 -11.87 11.05
C VAL A 51 -1.85 -13.13 11.74
N GLY A 52 -1.61 -14.21 11.00
CA GLY A 52 -1.03 -15.46 11.52
C GLY A 52 0.50 -15.57 11.38
N MET A 53 1.16 -14.60 10.75
CA MET A 53 2.60 -14.65 10.49
C MET A 53 3.44 -14.18 11.69
N LYS A 54 4.67 -14.66 11.76
CA LYS A 54 5.73 -14.23 12.69
C LYS A 54 6.85 -13.53 11.92
N TYR A 55 7.56 -12.61 12.55
CA TYR A 55 8.70 -11.94 11.93
C TYR A 55 9.78 -12.94 11.54
N GLY A 56 10.39 -12.73 10.37
CA GLY A 56 11.48 -13.56 9.84
C GLY A 56 11.08 -14.98 9.42
N LYS A 57 9.82 -15.39 9.60
CA LYS A 57 9.35 -16.71 9.20
C LYS A 57 8.69 -16.67 7.83
N PRO A 58 9.22 -17.38 6.83
CA PRO A 58 8.61 -17.44 5.51
C PRO A 58 7.29 -18.21 5.57
N VAL A 59 6.32 -17.75 4.78
CA VAL A 59 5.10 -18.47 4.46
C VAL A 59 5.05 -18.63 2.95
N ARG A 60 4.98 -19.89 2.50
CA ARG A 60 4.78 -20.19 1.09
C ARG A 60 3.35 -19.87 0.69
N VAL A 61 3.19 -19.07 -0.36
CA VAL A 61 1.90 -18.75 -0.96
C VAL A 61 1.91 -19.11 -2.44
N GLU A 62 0.78 -19.57 -2.93
CA GLU A 62 0.59 -19.86 -4.35
C GLU A 62 0.15 -18.60 -5.09
N ARG A 63 0.61 -18.47 -6.34
CA ARG A 63 0.20 -17.40 -7.23
C ARG A 63 -1.29 -17.57 -7.55
N PRO A 64 -2.13 -16.53 -7.31
CA PRO A 64 -3.55 -16.62 -7.63
C PRO A 64 -3.78 -16.86 -9.13
N ALA A 65 -4.71 -17.74 -9.48
CA ALA A 65 -5.08 -18.03 -10.87
C ALA A 65 -6.06 -17.00 -11.47
N VAL A 66 -6.07 -15.75 -10.99
CA VAL A 66 -7.04 -14.71 -11.35
C VAL A 66 -6.39 -13.42 -11.84
N GLY A 67 -7.05 -12.73 -12.78
CA GLY A 67 -6.63 -11.42 -13.26
C GLY A 67 -5.21 -11.38 -13.83
N LEU A 68 -4.46 -10.34 -13.45
CA LEU A 68 -3.05 -10.12 -13.84
C LEU A 68 -2.10 -11.22 -13.33
N TRP A 69 -2.52 -11.98 -12.32
CA TRP A 69 -1.76 -13.08 -11.74
C TRP A 69 -2.01 -14.40 -12.47
N SER A 70 -3.07 -14.50 -13.27
CA SER A 70 -3.35 -15.70 -14.04
C SER A 70 -2.39 -15.83 -15.22
N GLY A 71 -1.95 -17.06 -15.51
CA GLY A 71 -1.25 -17.37 -16.77
C GLY A 71 -2.20 -17.46 -17.97
N LYS A 72 -3.51 -17.24 -17.78
CA LYS A 72 -4.52 -17.41 -18.82
C LYS A 72 -4.49 -16.23 -19.79
N ALA A 73 -4.03 -16.47 -21.01
CA ALA A 73 -3.96 -15.49 -22.08
C ALA A 73 -5.19 -15.52 -23.01
N ALA A 74 -6.38 -15.85 -22.51
CA ALA A 74 -7.59 -15.98 -23.35
C ALA A 74 -7.91 -14.71 -24.18
N HIS A 75 -7.47 -13.54 -23.72
CA HIS A 75 -7.61 -12.30 -24.46
C HIS A 75 -6.76 -12.22 -25.75
N ALA A 76 -5.69 -13.01 -25.86
CA ALA A 76 -4.84 -13.11 -27.06
C ALA A 76 -5.64 -13.55 -28.30
N ALA A 77 -6.64 -14.41 -28.09
CA ALA A 77 -7.47 -14.94 -29.15
C ALA A 77 -8.47 -13.91 -29.70
N ARG A 78 -8.73 -12.80 -28.98
CA ARG A 78 -9.70 -11.79 -29.41
C ARG A 78 -9.20 -11.06 -30.65
N HIS A 79 -10.06 -10.93 -31.67
CA HIS A 79 -9.78 -10.20 -32.91
C HIS A 79 -9.17 -8.81 -32.64
N SER A 80 -9.79 -8.03 -31.76
CA SER A 80 -9.32 -6.69 -31.39
C SER A 80 -7.92 -6.68 -30.74
N SER A 81 -7.51 -7.75 -30.06
CA SER A 81 -6.17 -7.87 -29.49
C SER A 81 -5.12 -8.22 -30.56
N ARG A 82 -5.50 -8.98 -31.58
CA ARG A 82 -4.63 -9.29 -32.73
C ARG A 82 -4.42 -8.05 -33.62
N CYS A 83 -5.49 -7.35 -34.01
CA CYS A 83 -5.40 -6.13 -34.83
C CYS A 83 -4.57 -5.03 -34.17
N SER A 84 -4.70 -4.86 -32.85
CA SER A 84 -3.92 -3.87 -32.08
C SER A 84 -2.52 -4.34 -31.68
N LYS A 85 -2.09 -5.52 -32.13
CA LYS A 85 -0.83 -6.19 -31.74
C LYS A 85 -0.68 -6.47 -30.24
N ARG A 86 -1.72 -6.23 -29.43
CA ARG A 86 -1.74 -6.51 -27.98
C ARG A 86 -1.64 -8.00 -27.66
N ALA A 87 -2.05 -8.87 -28.59
CA ALA A 87 -1.94 -10.33 -28.44
C ALA A 87 -0.48 -10.78 -28.22
N ALA A 88 0.51 -10.07 -28.78
CA ALA A 88 1.93 -10.34 -28.55
C ALA A 88 2.35 -10.18 -27.08
N TYR A 89 1.54 -9.50 -26.26
CA TYR A 89 1.81 -9.22 -24.84
C TYR A 89 0.89 -10.02 -23.90
N ALA A 90 0.24 -11.08 -24.38
CA ALA A 90 -0.89 -11.69 -23.70
C ALA A 90 -0.53 -12.65 -22.54
N CYS A 91 0.68 -13.22 -22.52
CA CYS A 91 1.25 -13.90 -21.35
C CYS A 91 2.14 -12.91 -20.61
N ARG A 92 1.56 -12.14 -19.68
CA ARG A 92 2.26 -11.04 -19.01
C ARG A 92 2.97 -11.44 -17.72
N THR A 93 2.55 -12.54 -17.10
CA THR A 93 3.08 -12.89 -15.77
C THR A 93 4.41 -13.64 -15.89
N ARG A 94 5.49 -13.00 -15.43
CA ARG A 94 6.80 -13.63 -15.18
C ARG A 94 6.94 -14.10 -13.72
N LEU A 95 5.83 -14.08 -12.98
CA LEU A 95 5.84 -14.39 -11.56
C LEU A 95 5.84 -15.90 -11.35
N PRO A 96 6.58 -16.39 -10.34
CA PRO A 96 6.65 -17.81 -10.05
C PRO A 96 5.28 -18.36 -9.65
N GLU A 97 5.11 -19.69 -9.71
CA GLU A 97 3.88 -20.36 -9.26
C GLU A 97 3.67 -20.28 -7.76
N ALA A 98 4.75 -20.19 -7.00
CA ALA A 98 4.73 -19.94 -5.57
C ALA A 98 5.81 -18.92 -5.19
N ALA A 99 5.57 -18.19 -4.11
CA ALA A 99 6.54 -17.29 -3.52
C ALA A 99 6.59 -17.50 -2.01
N GLU A 100 7.75 -17.25 -1.42
CA GLU A 100 7.89 -17.16 0.03
C GLU A 100 7.70 -15.71 0.44
N LEU A 101 6.71 -15.47 1.30
CA LEU A 101 6.47 -14.16 1.89
C LEU A 101 6.97 -14.16 3.33
N VAL A 102 7.85 -13.21 3.62
CA VAL A 102 8.36 -12.96 4.97
C VAL A 102 7.86 -11.58 5.40
N ILE A 103 7.34 -11.50 6.62
CA ILE A 103 7.18 -10.18 7.24
C ILE A 103 8.47 -9.84 7.97
N GLU A 104 9.11 -8.76 7.53
CA GLU A 104 10.30 -8.24 8.18
C GLU A 104 9.92 -7.34 9.35
N ARG A 105 10.79 -7.31 10.36
CA ARG A 105 10.65 -6.42 11.49
C ARG A 105 11.01 -5.00 11.05
N PRO A 106 10.09 -4.02 11.18
CA PRO A 106 10.47 -2.62 11.00
C PRO A 106 11.51 -2.24 12.07
N PRO A 107 12.49 -1.37 11.73
CA PRO A 107 13.55 -0.93 12.65
C PRO A 107 13.01 0.06 13.69
N VAL A 108 12.07 -0.40 14.50
CA VAL A 108 11.37 0.36 15.53
C VAL A 108 11.35 -0.45 16.82
N LEU A 109 11.35 0.26 17.95
CA LEU A 109 11.36 -0.32 19.29
C LEU A 109 12.51 -1.32 19.47
N PRO A 110 13.78 -0.95 19.18
CA PRO A 110 14.93 -1.87 19.23
C PRO A 110 15.09 -2.56 20.59
N GLU A 111 14.58 -1.94 21.66
CA GLU A 111 14.58 -2.47 23.02
C GLU A 111 13.65 -3.69 23.23
N ARG A 112 12.81 -4.02 22.25
CA ARG A 112 11.84 -5.14 22.34
C ARG A 112 12.24 -6.30 21.46
N THR A 113 11.85 -7.51 21.83
CA THR A 113 11.95 -8.70 20.96
C THR A 113 10.85 -8.74 19.90
N ASP A 114 11.06 -9.52 18.85
CA ASP A 114 10.10 -9.70 17.74
C ASP A 114 8.74 -10.18 18.24
N ALA A 115 8.76 -11.13 19.19
CA ALA A 115 7.57 -11.65 19.84
C ALA A 115 6.83 -10.56 20.63
N GLN A 116 7.55 -9.69 21.34
CA GLN A 116 6.95 -8.59 22.10
C GLN A 116 6.32 -7.54 21.18
N VAL A 117 7.00 -7.15 20.10
CA VAL A 117 6.49 -6.24 19.06
C VAL A 117 5.24 -6.84 18.43
N ARG A 118 5.30 -8.11 17.99
CA ARG A 118 4.15 -8.79 17.38
C ARG A 118 2.98 -8.87 18.35
N ALA A 119 3.20 -9.25 19.61
CA ALA A 119 2.17 -9.28 20.64
C ALA A 119 1.55 -7.90 20.87
N ALA A 120 2.34 -6.83 20.82
CA ALA A 120 1.85 -5.46 20.94
C ALA A 120 0.95 -5.04 19.76
N VAL A 121 1.25 -5.48 18.54
CA VAL A 121 0.35 -5.31 17.38
C VAL A 121 -0.95 -6.09 17.61
N MET A 122 -0.86 -7.36 18.03
CA MET A 122 -2.04 -8.22 18.22
C MET A 122 -2.96 -7.73 19.34
N ARG A 123 -2.42 -7.15 20.42
CA ARG A 123 -3.23 -6.49 21.46
C ARG A 123 -4.02 -5.31 20.90
N ARG A 124 -3.37 -4.43 20.12
CA ARG A 124 -4.04 -3.28 19.48
C ARG A 124 -5.10 -3.72 18.47
N LEU A 125 -4.83 -4.78 17.72
CA LEU A 125 -5.80 -5.40 16.81
C LEU A 125 -7.04 -5.87 17.58
N LYS A 126 -6.86 -6.63 18.68
CA LYS A 126 -7.98 -7.12 19.49
C LYS A 126 -8.82 -5.98 20.08
N THR A 127 -8.19 -4.88 20.50
CA THR A 127 -8.91 -3.68 20.95
C THR A 127 -9.74 -3.08 19.82
N ARG A 128 -9.18 -2.95 18.62
CA ARG A 128 -9.90 -2.46 17.43
C ARG A 128 -11.07 -3.35 17.04
N GLU A 129 -10.88 -4.68 17.02
CA GLU A 129 -11.95 -5.64 16.75
C GLU A 129 -13.13 -5.49 17.72
N ARG A 130 -12.85 -5.32 19.02
CA ARG A 130 -13.86 -5.08 20.05
C ARG A 130 -14.61 -3.77 19.83
N ALA A 131 -13.89 -2.70 19.50
CA ALA A 131 -14.50 -1.40 19.21
C ALA A 131 -15.44 -1.48 17.99
N PHE A 132 -14.99 -2.08 16.89
CA PHE A 132 -15.85 -2.27 15.71
C PHE A 132 -17.04 -3.19 15.98
N ALA A 133 -16.86 -4.24 16.78
CA ALA A 133 -17.97 -5.10 17.18
C ALA A 133 -19.00 -4.36 18.03
N ALA A 134 -18.57 -3.48 18.95
CA ALA A 134 -19.47 -2.63 19.72
C ALA A 134 -20.21 -1.62 18.84
N GLU A 135 -19.51 -0.95 17.92
CA GLU A 135 -20.11 -0.01 16.97
C GLU A 135 -21.14 -0.69 16.05
N ARG A 136 -20.82 -1.88 15.52
CA ARG A 136 -21.75 -2.67 14.71
C ARG A 136 -23.02 -3.04 15.47
N ARG A 137 -22.88 -3.52 16.72
CA ARG A 137 -24.03 -3.83 17.58
C ARG A 137 -24.89 -2.60 17.84
N ARG A 138 -24.27 -1.46 18.19
CA ARG A 138 -24.99 -0.19 18.38
C ARG A 138 -25.76 0.26 17.13
N ARG A 139 -25.22 -0.01 15.94
CA ARG A 139 -25.84 0.36 14.65
C ARG A 139 -26.75 -0.72 14.06
N GLY A 140 -26.94 -1.86 14.74
CA GLY A 140 -27.73 -2.99 14.23
C GLY A 140 -27.17 -3.59 12.92
N ARG A 141 -25.86 -3.52 12.69
CA ARG A 141 -25.23 -4.00 11.44
C ARG A 141 -24.58 -5.36 11.62
N THR A 142 -24.75 -6.24 10.63
CA THR A 142 -24.03 -7.50 10.50
C THR A 142 -22.78 -7.36 9.62
N VAL A 143 -21.93 -8.38 9.63
CA VAL A 143 -20.80 -8.48 8.69
C VAL A 143 -21.21 -9.26 7.44
N LEU A 144 -20.54 -9.00 6.32
CA LEU A 144 -20.76 -9.72 5.06
C LEU A 144 -20.47 -11.23 5.20
N GLY A 145 -19.41 -11.58 5.94
CA GLY A 145 -18.94 -12.95 6.16
C GLY A 145 -17.89 -13.39 5.14
N ALA A 146 -16.97 -14.26 5.57
CA ALA A 146 -15.82 -14.68 4.77
C ALA A 146 -16.21 -15.34 3.43
N ARG A 147 -17.30 -16.11 3.41
CA ARG A 147 -17.78 -16.79 2.20
C ARG A 147 -18.20 -15.79 1.13
N GLU A 148 -19.01 -14.81 1.48
CA GLU A 148 -19.48 -13.79 0.53
C GLU A 148 -18.37 -12.79 0.20
N ALA A 149 -17.50 -12.45 1.17
CA ALA A 149 -16.32 -11.63 0.91
C ALA A 149 -15.38 -12.24 -0.15
N ARG A 150 -15.21 -13.57 -0.17
CA ARG A 150 -14.43 -14.28 -1.20
C ARG A 150 -15.05 -14.18 -2.60
N ARG A 151 -16.36 -13.98 -2.70
CA ARG A 151 -17.09 -13.87 -3.99
C ARG A 151 -17.02 -12.46 -4.56
N VAL A 152 -16.57 -11.47 -3.79
CA VAL A 152 -16.36 -10.12 -4.30
C VAL A 152 -15.31 -10.18 -5.41
N HIS A 153 -15.69 -9.74 -6.61
CA HIS A 153 -14.80 -9.77 -7.75
C HIS A 153 -13.63 -8.81 -7.52
N TYR A 154 -12.41 -9.20 -7.88
CA TYR A 154 -11.20 -8.40 -7.60
C TYR A 154 -11.15 -7.05 -8.35
N LEU A 155 -11.98 -6.87 -9.39
CA LEU A 155 -12.20 -5.58 -10.07
C LEU A 155 -13.42 -4.80 -9.55
N SER A 156 -14.10 -5.29 -8.51
CA SER A 156 -15.18 -4.54 -7.88
C SER A 156 -14.60 -3.28 -7.25
N ALA A 157 -15.02 -2.13 -7.75
CA ALA A 157 -14.65 -0.83 -7.21
C ALA A 157 -15.78 -0.28 -6.33
N PRO A 158 -15.46 0.45 -5.25
CA PRO A 158 -16.46 1.20 -4.49
C PRO A 158 -17.16 2.21 -5.41
N LYS A 159 -18.45 2.46 -5.15
CA LYS A 159 -19.27 3.32 -6.03
C LYS A 159 -18.86 4.80 -5.98
N ARG A 160 -18.35 5.29 -4.83
CA ARG A 160 -17.87 6.68 -4.64
C ARG A 160 -16.84 6.73 -3.52
N GLU A 161 -15.70 7.36 -3.77
CA GLU A 161 -14.78 7.81 -2.74
C GLU A 161 -14.96 9.31 -2.55
N PRO A 162 -14.89 9.82 -1.31
CA PRO A 162 -14.98 11.25 -1.07
C PRO A 162 -13.79 11.94 -1.72
N LEU A 163 -14.08 12.89 -2.62
CA LEU A 163 -13.07 13.71 -3.28
C LEU A 163 -12.51 14.73 -2.27
N PHE A 164 -11.27 15.15 -2.48
CA PHE A 164 -10.61 16.22 -1.71
C PHE A 164 -10.37 15.92 -0.21
N VAL A 165 -10.40 14.65 0.19
CA VAL A 165 -9.96 14.25 1.54
C VAL A 165 -8.46 14.42 1.71
N ARG A 166 -8.03 14.74 2.94
CA ARG A 166 -6.60 14.81 3.28
C ARG A 166 -5.94 13.45 3.07
N ASN A 167 -4.89 13.41 2.25
CA ASN A 167 -4.00 12.26 2.11
C ASN A 167 -2.70 12.52 2.89
N PRO A 168 -2.62 12.14 4.18
CA PRO A 168 -1.45 12.39 5.01
C PRO A 168 -0.23 11.61 4.47
N THR A 169 0.91 12.28 4.33
CA THR A 169 2.17 11.68 3.84
C THR A 169 3.11 11.25 4.96
N PHE A 170 2.79 11.58 6.22
CA PHE A 170 3.56 11.19 7.39
C PHE A 170 2.65 11.08 8.63
N SER A 171 3.11 10.32 9.62
CA SER A 171 2.39 10.03 10.87
C SER A 171 3.37 10.01 12.03
N GLY A 172 3.08 10.79 13.07
CA GLY A 172 3.92 10.89 14.27
C GLY A 172 3.09 11.20 15.52
N VAL A 173 3.60 10.81 16.68
CA VAL A 173 3.01 11.22 17.97
C VAL A 173 3.51 12.62 18.36
N VAL A 174 4.81 12.85 18.23
CA VAL A 174 5.47 14.11 18.64
C VAL A 174 5.15 15.24 17.65
N ASP A 175 4.68 16.36 18.19
CA ASP A 175 4.23 17.52 17.40
C ASP A 175 5.36 18.24 16.67
N GLU A 176 6.52 18.38 17.32
CA GLU A 176 7.74 18.90 16.71
C GLU A 176 8.18 18.07 15.50
N ALA A 177 8.25 16.74 15.65
CA ALA A 177 8.59 15.84 14.54
C ALA A 177 7.60 15.95 13.37
N ARG A 178 6.30 16.16 13.66
CA ARG A 178 5.29 16.41 12.62
C ARG A 178 5.52 17.75 11.92
N ARG A 179 5.83 18.82 12.64
CA ARG A 179 6.13 20.14 12.06
C ARG A 179 7.40 20.11 11.20
N ALA A 180 8.48 19.49 11.70
CA ALA A 180 9.73 19.33 10.97
C ALA A 180 9.51 18.57 9.65
N MET A 181 8.75 17.46 9.69
CA MET A 181 8.42 16.70 8.48
C MET A 181 7.53 17.48 7.51
N ALA A 182 6.57 18.26 8.00
CA ALA A 182 5.76 19.15 7.17
C ALA A 182 6.64 20.17 6.43
N ALA A 183 7.57 20.81 7.14
CA ALA A 183 8.52 21.75 6.57
C ALA A 183 9.41 21.09 5.50
N ALA A 184 9.95 19.90 5.78
CA ALA A 184 10.76 19.13 4.83
C ALA A 184 9.99 18.79 3.55
N VAL A 185 8.74 18.33 3.66
CA VAL A 185 7.88 18.02 2.50
C VAL A 185 7.59 19.28 1.68
N MET A 186 7.32 20.42 2.34
CA MET A 186 7.11 21.69 1.65
C MET A 186 8.37 22.17 0.94
N ALA A 187 9.53 22.08 1.59
CA ALA A 187 10.83 22.44 1.00
C ALA A 187 11.14 21.59 -0.24
N PHE A 188 11.03 20.26 -0.13
CA PHE A 188 11.20 19.35 -1.27
C PHE A 188 10.29 19.71 -2.44
N ARG A 189 8.99 19.93 -2.19
CA ARG A 189 8.03 20.28 -3.24
C ARG A 189 8.35 21.61 -3.91
N ARG A 190 8.84 22.60 -3.15
CA ARG A 190 9.27 23.89 -3.68
C ARG A 190 10.48 23.71 -4.59
N SER A 191 11.54 23.05 -4.13
CA SER A 191 12.76 22.80 -4.90
C SER A 191 12.48 21.96 -6.16
N TYR A 192 11.65 20.91 -6.03
CA TYR A 192 11.25 20.07 -7.16
C TYR A 192 10.51 20.87 -8.23
N ARG A 193 9.57 21.76 -7.83
CA ARG A 193 8.80 22.58 -8.77
C ARG A 193 9.69 23.61 -9.48
N ALA A 194 10.63 24.22 -8.76
CA ALA A 194 11.61 25.12 -9.35
C ALA A 194 12.48 24.38 -10.38
N ALA A 195 13.09 23.26 -10.00
CA ALA A 195 13.92 22.46 -10.90
C ALA A 195 13.14 21.97 -12.13
N SER A 196 11.92 21.47 -11.93
CA SER A 196 11.02 21.03 -13.00
C SER A 196 10.59 22.17 -13.95
N ARG A 197 10.54 23.42 -13.47
CA ARG A 197 10.29 24.59 -14.33
C ARG A 197 11.51 24.87 -15.20
N SER A 198 12.68 25.04 -14.59
CA SER A 198 13.93 25.33 -15.32
C SER A 198 14.29 24.24 -16.32
N PHE A 199 14.06 22.97 -15.97
CA PHE A 199 14.27 21.86 -16.90
C PHE A 199 13.34 21.89 -18.11
N ARG A 200 12.08 22.33 -17.93
CA ARG A 200 11.13 22.50 -19.04
C ARG A 200 11.43 23.72 -19.90
N GLU A 201 12.09 24.73 -19.34
CA GLU A 201 12.59 25.91 -20.04
C GLU A 201 13.89 25.64 -20.82
N GLY A 202 14.44 24.41 -20.71
CA GLY A 202 15.57 23.94 -21.53
C GLY A 202 16.89 23.80 -20.79
N VAL A 203 16.98 24.23 -19.53
CA VAL A 203 18.19 24.12 -18.70
C VAL A 203 18.37 22.65 -18.27
N ARG A 204 19.38 21.95 -18.78
CA ARG A 204 19.55 20.50 -18.59
C ARG A 204 20.45 20.10 -17.43
N ASP A 205 21.29 21.02 -16.97
CA ASP A 205 22.22 20.91 -15.83
C ASP A 205 21.56 21.22 -14.48
N VAL A 206 20.24 21.49 -14.47
CA VAL A 206 19.47 21.67 -13.24
C VAL A 206 19.58 20.45 -12.33
N VAL A 207 19.97 20.69 -11.08
CA VAL A 207 19.99 19.66 -10.04
C VAL A 207 18.62 19.58 -9.37
N PHE A 208 18.00 18.40 -9.44
CA PHE A 208 16.75 18.11 -8.74
C PHE A 208 17.01 17.69 -7.29
N PRO A 209 16.06 17.95 -6.37
CA PRO A 209 16.23 17.53 -4.98
C PRO A 209 16.22 16.01 -4.85
N ALA A 210 16.93 15.51 -3.83
CA ALA A 210 17.01 14.07 -3.53
C ALA A 210 15.61 13.46 -3.33
N GLY A 211 15.36 12.30 -3.94
CA GLY A 211 14.05 11.65 -4.00
C GLY A 211 13.27 11.91 -5.30
N THR A 212 13.83 12.69 -6.22
CA THR A 212 13.27 12.86 -7.57
C THR A 212 13.51 11.60 -8.44
N TRP A 213 12.42 10.92 -8.83
CA TRP A 213 12.52 9.68 -9.60
C TRP A 213 12.30 9.85 -11.11
N LEU A 214 11.18 10.45 -11.53
CA LEU A 214 10.79 10.51 -12.94
C LEU A 214 11.85 11.21 -13.80
N TYR A 215 12.33 12.38 -13.36
CA TYR A 215 13.35 13.14 -14.10
C TYR A 215 14.69 12.44 -14.17
N ARG A 216 15.11 11.79 -13.09
CA ARG A 216 16.31 10.97 -13.05
C ARG A 216 16.24 9.79 -14.02
N VAL A 217 15.16 9.00 -13.97
CA VAL A 217 15.08 7.72 -14.72
C VAL A 217 14.74 7.94 -16.19
N ARG A 218 13.81 8.84 -16.50
CA ARG A 218 13.34 9.03 -17.87
C ARG A 218 14.19 10.03 -18.65
N TYR A 219 14.68 11.07 -17.98
CA TYR A 219 15.36 12.19 -18.63
C TYR A 219 16.82 12.34 -18.20
N GLN A 220 17.33 11.41 -17.38
CA GLN A 220 18.72 11.40 -16.89
C GLN A 220 19.14 12.71 -16.20
N ALA A 221 18.19 13.43 -15.61
CA ALA A 221 18.47 14.69 -14.94
C ALA A 221 19.33 14.48 -13.69
N CYS A 222 20.20 15.45 -13.41
CA CYS A 222 21.01 15.47 -12.20
C CYS A 222 20.13 15.55 -10.96
N CYS A 223 20.48 14.80 -9.92
CA CYS A 223 19.77 14.82 -8.64
C CYS A 223 20.79 14.91 -7.51
N GLU A 224 20.43 15.63 -6.44
CA GLU A 224 21.17 15.58 -5.19
C GLU A 224 21.27 14.13 -4.69
N THR A 225 22.40 13.81 -4.06
CA THR A 225 22.56 12.57 -3.30
C THR A 225 21.60 12.56 -2.13
N ALA A 226 20.86 11.46 -1.96
CA ALA A 226 20.03 11.28 -0.79
C ALA A 226 20.90 11.27 0.48
N ALA A 227 20.48 12.01 1.50
CA ALA A 227 21.07 11.85 2.82
C ALA A 227 20.90 10.37 3.26
N PRO A 228 21.91 9.78 3.93
CA PRO A 228 21.78 8.43 4.46
C PRO A 228 20.56 8.35 5.40
N PRO A 229 19.91 7.16 5.49
CA PRO A 229 18.65 6.97 6.20
C PRO A 229 18.71 7.26 7.70
#